data_AF-A0A654CLT8-F1
#
_entry.id   AF-A0A654CLT8-F1
#
_cell.length_a   1.000
_cell.length_b   1.000
_cell.length_c   1.000
_cell.angle_alpha   90.00
_cell.angle_beta   90.00
_cell.angle_gamma   90.00
#
_symmetry.space_group_name_H-M   'P 1'
#
loop_
_entity.id
_entity.type
_entity.pdbx_description
1 polymer ?
#
loop_
_entity_poly.entity_id
_entity_poly.type
_entity_poly.pdbx_seq_one_letter_code
_entity_poly.pdbx_strand_id
1 'polypeptide(L)'
;MKFLNASFIYYFQILISLIFLLILVIGNIKDIYVLFAIIPYMITVIPALLIGLYARKVDERYPKLGEHKYTEKLLSIMDEGERHITLTSMFKTYHINLVLIIVFAIFLAIHSISSGINQTMGVIFLIVLFIYNAFGYLSKVRKFYKS
;
A
#
# COMPACT_ATOMS: atom_id res chain seq x y z
N MET A 1 7.15 17.55 10.64
CA MET A 1 5.88 17.38 11.39
C MET A 1 4.61 17.54 10.53
N LYS A 2 4.43 18.61 9.74
CA LYS A 2 3.19 18.81 8.93
C LYS A 2 2.87 17.64 8.00
N PHE A 3 3.88 17.10 7.30
CA PHE A 3 3.73 15.92 6.44
C PHE A 3 3.30 14.65 7.20
N LEU A 4 3.83 14.43 8.40
CA LEU A 4 3.51 13.26 9.22
C LEU A 4 2.07 13.33 9.74
N ASN A 5 1.62 14.51 10.18
CA ASN A 5 0.23 14.72 10.60
C ASN A 5 -0.74 14.55 9.42
N ALA A 6 -0.40 15.08 8.24
CA ALA A 6 -1.20 14.88 7.03
C ALA A 6 -1.29 13.40 6.64
N SER A 7 -0.16 12.68 6.69
CA SER A 7 -0.09 11.23 6.43
C SER A 7 -0.92 10.43 7.42
N PHE A 8 -0.89 10.79 8.70
CA PHE A 8 -1.69 10.15 9.74
C PHE A 8 -3.20 10.30 9.46
N ILE A 9 -3.66 11.51 9.17
CA ILE A 9 -5.07 11.79 8.83
C ILE A 9 -5.49 10.98 7.59
N TYR A 10 -4.64 10.94 6.57
CA TYR A 10 -4.90 10.18 5.35
C TYR A 10 -5.08 8.67 5.62
N TYR A 11 -4.15 8.04 6.33
CA TYR A 11 -4.26 6.61 6.65
C TYR A 11 -5.44 6.32 7.57
N PHE A 12 -5.77 7.24 8.49
CA PHE A 12 -6.96 7.13 9.34
C PHE A 12 -8.26 7.17 8.52
N GLN A 13 -8.34 8.03 7.50
CA GLN A 13 -9.50 8.08 6.60
C GLN A 13 -9.65 6.80 5.75
N ILE A 14 -8.54 6.23 5.29
CA ILE A 14 -8.56 4.91 4.62
C ILE A 14 -9.09 3.84 5.57
N LEU A 15 -8.62 3.82 6.82
CA LEU A 15 -9.07 2.85 7.82
C LEU A 15 -10.58 2.94 8.04
N ILE A 16 -11.14 4.15 8.21
CA ILE A 16 -12.59 4.35 8.33
C ILE A 16 -13.32 3.81 7.10
N SER A 17 -12.79 4.07 5.91
CA SER A 17 -13.39 3.60 4.64
C SER A 17 -13.40 2.07 4.54
N LEU A 18 -12.32 1.42 4.98
CA LEU A 18 -12.24 -0.05 5.02
C LEU A 18 -13.17 -0.67 6.06
N ILE A 19 -13.28 -0.05 7.25
CA ILE A 19 -14.23 -0.49 8.29
C ILE A 19 -15.67 -0.35 7.79
N PHE A 20 -15.98 0.74 7.10
CA PHE A 20 -17.30 0.93 6.50
C PHE A 20 -17.62 -0.18 5.49
N LEU A 21 -16.69 -0.46 4.56
CA LEU A 21 -16.85 -1.57 3.62
C LEU A 21 -17.08 -2.91 4.35
N LEU A 22 -16.31 -3.18 5.40
CA LEU A 22 -16.44 -4.40 6.20
C LEU A 22 -17.84 -4.54 6.83
N ILE A 23 -18.38 -3.46 7.40
CA ILE A 23 -19.73 -3.44 7.99
C ILE A 23 -20.79 -3.77 6.94
N LEU A 24 -20.68 -3.21 5.73
CA LEU A 24 -21.63 -3.47 4.66
C LEU A 24 -21.58 -4.94 4.18
N VAL A 25 -20.39 -5.53 4.11
CA VAL A 25 -20.19 -6.95 3.78
C VAL A 25 -20.81 -7.85 4.84
N ILE A 26 -20.56 -7.57 6.13
CA ILE A 26 -21.16 -8.32 7.25
C ILE A 26 -22.69 -8.20 7.24
N GLY A 27 -23.21 -7.02 6.87
CA GLY A 27 -24.64 -6.74 6.78
C GLY A 27 -25.37 -7.43 5.62
N ASN A 28 -24.68 -8.19 4.76
CA ASN A 28 -25.23 -8.85 3.57
C ASN A 28 -26.13 -7.92 2.73
N ILE A 29 -25.67 -6.68 2.55
CA ILE A 29 -26.44 -5.66 1.85
C ILE A 29 -26.51 -6.01 0.36
N LYS A 30 -27.67 -5.74 -0.27
CA LYS A 30 -27.90 -5.99 -1.70
C LYS A 30 -26.83 -5.31 -2.58
N ASP A 31 -26.46 -5.97 -3.66
CA ASP A 31 -25.42 -5.54 -4.62
C ASP A 31 -25.57 -4.09 -5.12
N ILE A 32 -26.81 -3.61 -5.25
CA ILE A 32 -27.12 -2.23 -5.67
C ILE A 32 -26.46 -1.17 -4.77
N TYR A 33 -26.17 -1.51 -3.50
CA TYR A 33 -25.56 -0.59 -2.54
C TYR A 33 -24.02 -0.65 -2.50
N VAL A 34 -23.40 -1.61 -3.20
CA VAL A 34 -21.93 -1.73 -3.29
C VAL A 34 -21.31 -0.49 -3.94
N LEU A 35 -22.00 0.12 -4.91
CA LEU A 35 -21.56 1.39 -5.51
C LEU A 35 -21.51 2.54 -4.50
N PHE A 36 -22.46 2.60 -3.57
CA PHE A 36 -22.45 3.60 -2.49
C PHE A 36 -21.34 3.32 -1.47
N ALA A 37 -20.94 2.06 -1.29
CA ALA A 37 -19.82 1.66 -0.44
C ALA A 37 -18.46 2.22 -0.90
N ILE A 38 -18.32 2.47 -2.20
CA ILE A 38 -17.07 2.94 -2.82
C ILE A 38 -16.88 4.46 -2.62
N ILE A 39 -17.96 5.22 -2.42
CA ILE A 39 -17.91 6.69 -2.32
C ILE A 39 -16.95 7.18 -1.22
N PRO A 40 -17.00 6.68 0.03
CA PRO A 40 -16.05 7.09 1.06
C PRO A 40 -14.59 6.84 0.67
N TYR A 41 -14.33 5.71 0.00
CA TYR A 41 -12.99 5.38 -0.49
C TYR A 41 -12.54 6.35 -1.59
N MET A 42 -13.42 6.75 -2.50
CA MET A 42 -13.09 7.74 -3.54
C MET A 42 -12.72 9.10 -2.95
N ILE A 43 -13.32 9.51 -1.83
CA ILE A 43 -12.98 10.76 -1.15
C ILE A 43 -11.54 10.72 -0.59
N THR A 44 -11.01 9.54 -0.25
CA THR A 44 -9.61 9.40 0.22
C THR A 44 -8.57 9.74 -0.86
N VAL A 45 -8.96 9.77 -2.14
CA VAL A 45 -8.07 10.12 -3.25
C VAL A 45 -7.59 11.57 -3.14
N ILE A 46 -8.41 12.48 -2.61
CA ILE A 46 -8.06 13.91 -2.48
C ILE A 46 -6.82 14.11 -1.58
N PRO A 47 -6.80 13.65 -0.32
CA PRO A 47 -5.61 13.73 0.52
C PRO A 47 -4.44 12.89 -0.03
N ALA A 48 -4.71 11.76 -0.69
CA ALA A 48 -3.66 10.97 -1.34
C ALA A 48 -2.88 11.79 -2.39
N LEU A 49 -3.61 12.55 -3.23
CA LEU A 49 -3.00 13.41 -4.24
C LEU A 49 -2.25 14.58 -3.60
N LEU A 50 -2.79 15.18 -2.53
CA LEU A 50 -2.12 16.27 -1.80
C LEU A 50 -0.79 15.82 -1.20
N ILE A 51 -0.75 14.63 -0.60
CA ILE A 51 0.48 14.10 0.03
C ILE A 51 1.44 13.56 -1.04
N GLY A 52 0.93 12.82 -2.03
CA GLY A 52 1.76 12.15 -3.03
C GLY A 52 2.32 13.09 -4.10
N LEU A 53 1.50 13.98 -4.66
CA LEU A 53 1.91 14.89 -5.75
C LEU A 53 2.36 16.25 -5.24
N TYR A 54 1.85 16.68 -4.09
CA TYR A 54 2.08 18.02 -3.55
C TYR A 54 2.84 18.01 -2.22
N ALA A 55 3.62 16.96 -1.93
CA ALA A 55 4.49 16.90 -0.74
C ALA A 55 5.32 18.18 -0.55
N ARG A 56 5.82 18.76 -1.66
CA ARG A 56 6.61 20.00 -1.64
C ARG A 56 5.80 21.25 -1.27
N LYS A 57 4.48 21.27 -1.52
CA LYS A 57 3.59 22.33 -1.01
C LYS A 57 3.40 22.24 0.51
N VAL A 58 3.60 21.05 1.08
CA VAL A 58 3.52 20.81 2.53
C VAL A 58 4.87 21.07 3.22
N ASP A 59 5.98 20.69 2.58
CA ASP A 59 7.35 20.95 3.06
C ASP A 59 8.30 21.19 1.86
N GLU A 60 8.81 22.42 1.75
CA GLU A 60 9.61 22.88 0.60
C GLU A 60 10.93 22.12 0.42
N ARG A 61 11.42 21.45 1.46
CA ARG A 61 12.66 20.64 1.43
C ARG A 61 12.54 19.41 0.54
N TYR A 62 11.33 18.95 0.25
CA TYR A 62 11.10 17.77 -0.56
C TYR A 62 11.53 17.98 -2.02
N PRO A 63 12.23 17.00 -2.64
CA PRO A 63 12.61 17.07 -4.05
C PRO A 63 11.39 17.13 -4.98
N LYS A 64 11.56 17.64 -6.21
CA LYS A 64 10.45 17.63 -7.20
C LYS A 64 10.19 16.19 -7.66
N LEU A 65 8.93 15.84 -7.88
CA LEU A 65 8.59 14.56 -8.52
C LEU A 65 9.27 14.46 -9.89
N GLY A 66 9.86 13.29 -10.17
CA GLY A 66 10.61 13.05 -11.41
C GLY A 66 12.04 13.62 -11.43
N GLU A 67 12.49 14.27 -10.35
CA GLU A 67 13.86 14.75 -10.26
C GLU A 67 14.87 13.58 -10.21
N HIS A 68 16.00 13.73 -10.90
CA HIS A 68 17.05 12.70 -10.89
C HIS A 68 17.54 12.44 -9.45
N LYS A 69 17.70 11.16 -9.10
CA LYS A 69 18.04 10.68 -7.75
C LYS A 69 17.06 11.14 -6.67
N TYR A 70 15.77 11.13 -7.00
CA TYR A 70 14.70 11.56 -6.09
C TYR A 70 14.79 10.88 -4.72
N THR A 71 14.97 9.56 -4.70
CA THR A 71 15.00 8.76 -3.46
C THR A 71 16.21 9.09 -2.60
N GLU A 72 17.39 9.24 -3.20
CA GLU A 72 18.61 9.60 -2.49
C GLU A 72 18.53 11.02 -1.92
N LYS A 73 17.97 11.97 -2.69
CA LYS A 73 17.72 13.34 -2.23
C LYS A 73 16.73 13.35 -1.06
N LEU A 74 15.67 12.56 -1.15
CA LEU A 74 14.68 12.44 -0.08
C LEU A 74 15.29 11.85 1.21
N LEU A 75 16.14 10.83 1.09
CA LEU A 75 16.84 10.27 2.25
C LEU A 75 17.91 11.22 2.81
N SER A 76 18.45 12.12 2.00
CA SER A 76 19.48 13.07 2.42
C SER A 76 18.95 14.23 3.27
N ILE A 77 17.66 14.56 3.14
CA ILE A 77 17.02 15.62 3.94
C ILE A 77 16.47 15.12 5.28
N MET A 78 16.44 13.80 5.50
CA MET A 78 15.98 13.19 6.75
C MET A 78 17.08 13.25 7.80
N ASP A 79 16.67 13.45 9.06
CA ASP A 79 17.56 13.27 10.20
C ASP A 79 18.01 11.79 10.32
N GLU A 80 19.14 11.52 10.98
CA GLU A 80 19.70 10.18 11.11
C GLU A 80 18.72 9.19 11.76
N GLY A 81 18.00 9.64 12.80
CA GLY A 81 16.96 8.85 13.45
C GLY A 81 15.79 8.54 12.52
N GLU A 82 15.28 9.54 11.81
CA GLU A 82 14.18 9.38 10.84
C GLU A 82 14.57 8.43 9.70
N ARG A 83 15.80 8.57 9.18
CA ARG A 83 16.35 7.71 8.13
C ARG A 83 16.50 6.27 8.61
N HIS A 84 17.02 6.05 9.81
CA HIS A 84 17.14 4.71 10.40
C HIS A 84 15.77 4.02 10.55
N ILE A 85 14.78 4.74 11.10
CA ILE A 85 13.41 4.23 11.26
C ILE A 85 12.81 3.91 9.90
N THR A 86 12.98 4.79 8.91
CA THR A 86 12.44 4.62 7.55
C THR A 86 12.99 3.36 6.89
N LEU A 87 14.32 3.21 6.84
CA LEU A 87 14.95 2.05 6.20
C LEU A 87 14.63 0.73 6.90
N THR A 88 14.67 0.72 8.24
CA THR A 88 14.33 -0.47 9.04
C THR A 88 12.86 -0.85 8.84
N SER A 89 11.96 0.13 8.81
CA SER A 89 10.54 -0.10 8.57
C SER A 89 10.29 -0.61 7.15
N MET A 90 10.95 -0.04 6.13
CA MET A 90 10.85 -0.51 4.75
C MET A 90 11.27 -1.98 4.62
N PHE A 91 12.37 -2.38 5.26
CA PHE A 91 12.83 -3.77 5.26
C PHE A 91 11.83 -4.71 5.93
N LYS A 92 11.36 -4.38 7.13
CA LYS A 92 10.36 -5.18 7.86
C LYS A 92 9.06 -5.30 7.08
N THR A 93 8.53 -4.18 6.58
CA THR A 93 7.27 -4.13 5.83
C THR A 93 7.37 -4.92 4.52
N TYR A 94 8.51 -4.87 3.82
CA TYR A 94 8.71 -5.69 2.62
C TYR A 94 8.56 -7.20 2.90
N HIS A 95 9.22 -7.70 3.95
CA HIS A 95 9.13 -9.12 4.31
C HIS A 95 7.74 -9.50 4.86
N ILE A 96 7.16 -8.67 5.72
CA ILE A 96 5.80 -8.90 6.25
C ILE A 96 4.78 -8.94 5.11
N ASN A 97 4.86 -8.01 4.14
CA ASN A 97 3.96 -8.00 2.98
C ASN A 97 4.07 -9.28 2.16
N LEU A 98 5.28 -9.77 1.89
CA LEU A 98 5.46 -11.04 1.18
C LEU A 98 4.82 -12.22 1.93
N VAL A 99 5.02 -12.29 3.25
CA VAL A 99 4.41 -13.33 4.08
C VAL A 99 2.88 -13.23 4.07
N LEU A 100 2.31 -12.04 4.21
CA LEU A 100 0.86 -11.83 4.18
C LEU A 100 0.25 -12.19 2.84
N ILE A 101 0.90 -11.85 1.72
CA ILE A 101 0.42 -12.23 0.38
C ILE A 101 0.34 -13.77 0.26
N ILE A 102 1.37 -14.50 0.72
CA ILE A 102 1.37 -15.97 0.70
C ILE A 102 0.25 -16.52 1.57
N VAL A 103 0.15 -16.05 2.82
CA VAL A 103 -0.86 -16.51 3.79
C VAL A 103 -2.28 -16.28 3.25
N PHE A 104 -2.56 -15.10 2.69
CA PHE A 104 -3.88 -14.81 2.12
C PHE A 104 -4.17 -15.60 0.85
N ALA A 105 -3.17 -15.88 0.01
CA ALA A 105 -3.36 -16.71 -1.18
C ALA A 105 -3.76 -18.14 -0.79
N ILE A 106 -3.06 -18.70 0.20
CA ILE A 106 -3.37 -20.03 0.76
C ILE A 106 -4.76 -20.02 1.40
N PHE A 107 -5.06 -19.02 2.23
CA PHE A 107 -6.35 -18.89 2.90
C PHE A 107 -7.51 -18.83 1.90
N LEU A 108 -7.43 -17.97 0.88
CA LEU A 108 -8.46 -17.86 -0.15
C LEU A 108 -8.62 -19.14 -0.97
N ALA A 109 -7.52 -19.82 -1.30
CA ALA A 109 -7.57 -21.09 -2.02
C ALA A 109 -8.28 -22.18 -1.20
N ILE A 110 -7.92 -22.33 0.09
CA ILE A 110 -8.57 -23.28 0.99
C ILE A 110 -10.06 -22.94 1.17
N HIS A 111 -10.38 -21.66 1.38
CA HIS A 111 -11.76 -21.21 1.51
C HIS A 111 -12.57 -21.50 0.26
N SER A 112 -12.01 -21.28 -0.94
CA SER A 112 -12.68 -21.57 -2.21
C SER A 112 -12.98 -23.06 -2.38
N ILE A 113 -12.01 -23.92 -2.07
CA ILE A 113 -12.17 -25.38 -2.16
C ILE A 113 -13.19 -25.88 -1.14
N SER A 114 -13.13 -25.40 0.10
CA SER A 114 -14.00 -25.86 1.19
C SER A 114 -15.45 -25.36 1.06
N SER A 115 -15.66 -24.14 0.57
CA SER A 115 -16.99 -23.52 0.50
C SER A 115 -17.68 -23.74 -0.86
N GLY A 116 -16.93 -24.14 -1.89
CA GLY A 116 -17.41 -24.17 -3.27
C GLY A 116 -17.60 -22.78 -3.90
N ILE A 117 -17.33 -21.70 -3.15
CA ILE A 117 -17.44 -20.32 -3.66
C ILE A 117 -16.20 -20.00 -4.49
N ASN A 118 -16.41 -19.50 -5.70
CA ASN A 118 -15.32 -19.17 -6.62
C ASN A 118 -14.54 -17.92 -6.15
N GLN A 119 -13.30 -18.10 -5.70
CA GLN A 119 -12.37 -17.02 -5.32
C GLN A 119 -11.18 -16.89 -6.29
N THR A 120 -11.28 -17.46 -7.50
CA THR A 120 -10.18 -17.55 -8.47
C THR A 120 -9.54 -16.19 -8.76
N MET A 121 -10.35 -15.14 -8.94
CA MET A 121 -9.85 -13.79 -9.19
C MET A 121 -8.99 -13.25 -8.04
N GLY A 122 -9.42 -13.46 -6.79
CA GLY A 122 -8.67 -13.02 -5.61
C GLY A 122 -7.31 -13.72 -5.50
N VAL A 123 -7.28 -15.03 -5.78
CA VAL A 123 -6.03 -15.81 -5.80
C VAL A 123 -5.09 -15.35 -6.92
N ILE A 124 -5.61 -15.11 -8.13
CA ILE A 124 -4.80 -14.59 -9.25
C ILE A 124 -4.16 -13.25 -8.88
N PHE A 125 -4.91 -12.32 -8.31
CA PHE A 125 -4.37 -11.02 -7.90
C PHE A 125 -3.23 -11.16 -6.88
N LEU A 126 -3.38 -12.04 -5.90
CA LEU A 126 -2.34 -12.29 -4.90
C LEU A 126 -1.09 -12.94 -5.52
N ILE A 127 -1.23 -13.84 -6.49
CA ILE A 127 -0.11 -14.44 -7.22
C ILE A 127 0.65 -13.38 -8.02
N VAL A 128 -0.07 -12.51 -8.76
CA VAL A 128 0.56 -11.42 -9.53
C VAL A 128 1.31 -10.47 -8.59
N LEU A 129 0.72 -10.11 -7.45
CA LEU A 129 1.37 -9.29 -6.44
C LEU A 129 2.62 -9.97 -5.86
N PHE A 130 2.55 -11.27 -5.57
CA PHE A 130 3.70 -12.03 -5.09
C PHE A 130 4.84 -12.00 -6.11
N ILE A 131 4.53 -12.28 -7.38
CA ILE A 131 5.54 -12.32 -8.45
C ILE A 131 6.23 -10.96 -8.56
N TYR A 132 5.44 -9.89 -8.63
CA TYR A 132 5.97 -8.53 -8.77
C TYR A 132 6.87 -8.15 -7.59
N ASN A 133 6.44 -8.42 -6.35
CA ASN A 133 7.21 -8.03 -5.16
C ASN A 133 8.46 -8.88 -4.97
N ALA A 134 8.34 -10.20 -5.02
CA ALA A 134 9.44 -11.12 -4.74
C ALA A 134 10.51 -11.09 -5.84
N PHE A 135 10.09 -11.28 -7.09
CA PHE A 135 11.04 -11.34 -8.21
C PHE A 135 11.45 -9.97 -8.70
N GLY A 136 10.63 -8.94 -8.54
CA GLY A 136 11.00 -7.55 -8.87
C GLY A 136 12.17 -7.06 -8.03
N TYR A 137 12.16 -7.32 -6.71
CA TYR A 137 13.28 -7.02 -5.83
C TYR A 137 14.52 -7.84 -6.20
N LEU A 138 14.38 -9.17 -6.27
CA LEU A 138 15.50 -10.08 -6.52
C LEU A 138 16.20 -9.76 -7.85
N SER A 139 15.43 -9.44 -8.89
CA SER A 139 15.97 -9.08 -10.20
C SER A 139 16.78 -7.79 -10.18
N LYS A 140 16.34 -6.77 -9.43
CA LYS A 140 17.06 -5.51 -9.28
C LYS A 140 18.37 -5.70 -8.52
N VAL A 141 18.34 -6.44 -7.41
CA VAL A 141 19.54 -6.76 -6.62
C VAL A 141 20.55 -7.54 -7.48
N ARG A 142 20.08 -8.58 -8.18
CA ARG A 142 20.93 -9.37 -9.08
C ARG A 142 21.57 -8.52 -10.18
N LYS A 143 20.83 -7.57 -10.75
CA LYS A 143 21.35 -6.67 -11.79
C LYS A 143 22.45 -5.75 -11.25
N PHE A 144 22.30 -5.26 -10.02
CA PHE A 144 23.30 -4.41 -9.38
C PHE A 144 24.65 -5.15 -9.20
N TYR A 145 24.63 -6.40 -8.74
CA TYR A 145 25.85 -7.18 -8.54
C TYR A 145 26.48 -7.76 -9.81
N LYS A 146 25.78 -7.71 -10.95
CA LYS A 146 26.32 -8.12 -12.25
C LYS A 146 26.93 -6.95 -13.04
N SER A 147 26.71 -5.71 -12.59
CA SER A 147 27.34 -4.50 -13.11
C SER A 147 28.66 -4.22 -12.40
#